data_AF-A0AAJ1TE79-F1
#
_entry.id   AF-A0AAJ1TE79-F1
#
_cell.length_a   1.000
_cell.length_b   1.000
_cell.length_c   1.000
_cell.angle_alpha   90.00
_cell.angle_beta   90.00
_cell.angle_gamma   90.00
#
_symmetry.space_group_name_H-M   'P 1'
#
loop_
_entity.id
_entity.type
_entity.pdbx_description
1 polymer ?
#
loop_
_entity_poly.entity_id
_entity_poly.type
_entity_poly.pdbx_seq_one_letter_code
_entity_poly.pdbx_strand_id
1 'polypeptide(L)'
;MTRSSLRGEEVVSMTVTGQDSDVARGLDGLEDERASARLRAALAVGSAPDPRYVPKLVERCATEPEFFVRDMLTWALTRHPVGLTLPALLGEVRAERAQARSQALHTLSKIGDVRAYPAITPALLSDADEEVARSAWRAAVVLAPEEERPALAEVLVTQLGRGGQETRRSLSRALVTLGEVTVPALRAAAGGTGPEVRAHALATEQLLRDPDSGFAGAIEEAKRVVALGGAGGEGA
;
A
#
# COMPACT_ATOMS: atom_id res chain seq x y z
N MET A 1 -26.29 59.95 -8.03
CA MET A 1 -25.33 59.39 -9.02
C MET A 1 -24.51 58.31 -8.34
N THR A 2 -24.95 57.09 -8.57
CA THR A 2 -24.35 55.80 -8.21
C THR A 2 -23.06 55.57 -8.99
N ARG A 3 -21.94 55.31 -8.32
CA ARG A 3 -20.73 54.70 -8.89
C ARG A 3 -19.73 54.32 -7.78
N SER A 4 -20.04 53.27 -7.01
CA SER A 4 -19.04 52.60 -6.17
C SER A 4 -19.52 51.20 -5.73
N SER A 5 -19.91 50.35 -6.69
CA SER A 5 -20.28 48.95 -6.40
C SER A 5 -19.80 47.93 -7.47
N LEU A 6 -19.04 48.36 -8.48
CA LEU A 6 -18.64 47.48 -9.60
C LEU A 6 -17.20 46.90 -9.47
N ARG A 7 -16.37 47.41 -8.56
CA ARG A 7 -14.97 46.95 -8.41
C ARG A 7 -14.78 45.72 -7.51
N GLY A 8 -15.76 45.37 -6.69
CA GLY A 8 -15.69 44.19 -5.82
C GLY A 8 -16.08 42.90 -6.56
N GLU A 9 -17.10 42.96 -7.41
CA GLU A 9 -17.58 41.79 -8.18
C GLU A 9 -16.61 41.39 -9.30
N GLU A 10 -15.96 42.36 -9.97
CA GLU A 10 -15.08 42.10 -11.12
C GLU A 10 -13.78 41.36 -10.73
N VAL A 11 -13.19 41.68 -9.56
CA VAL A 11 -11.97 41.03 -9.05
C VAL A 11 -12.26 39.62 -8.50
N VAL A 12 -13.43 39.44 -7.86
CA VAL A 12 -13.89 38.11 -7.42
C VAL A 12 -14.23 37.24 -8.63
N SER A 13 -14.87 37.80 -9.66
CA SER A 13 -15.21 37.06 -10.87
C SER A 13 -13.96 36.65 -11.66
N MET A 14 -12.93 37.50 -11.76
CA MET A 14 -11.70 37.20 -12.51
C MET A 14 -10.81 36.16 -11.80
N THR A 15 -10.74 36.21 -10.46
CA THR A 15 -10.00 35.21 -9.67
C THR A 15 -10.68 33.84 -9.68
N VAL A 16 -12.01 33.78 -9.63
CA VAL A 16 -12.78 32.54 -9.81
C VAL A 16 -12.56 31.93 -11.19
N THR A 17 -12.61 32.74 -12.27
CA THR A 17 -12.33 32.24 -13.62
C THR A 17 -10.88 31.75 -13.82
N GLY A 18 -9.92 32.36 -13.12
CA GLY A 18 -8.52 31.94 -13.14
C GLY A 18 -8.31 30.58 -12.47
N GLN A 19 -8.88 30.40 -11.27
CA GLN A 19 -8.82 29.13 -10.53
C GLN A 19 -9.52 28.00 -11.26
N ASP A 20 -10.66 28.25 -11.91
CA ASP A 20 -11.33 27.24 -12.73
C ASP A 20 -10.49 26.82 -13.94
N SER A 21 -9.80 27.78 -14.58
CA SER A 21 -8.88 27.48 -15.68
C SER A 21 -7.66 26.67 -15.24
N ASP A 22 -7.16 26.91 -14.02
CA ASP A 22 -6.04 26.18 -13.45
C ASP A 22 -6.45 24.74 -13.08
N VAL A 23 -7.65 24.56 -12.53
CA VAL A 23 -8.20 23.23 -12.27
C VAL A 23 -8.44 22.44 -13.54
N ALA A 24 -9.02 23.05 -14.57
CA ALA A 24 -9.19 22.40 -15.86
C ALA A 24 -7.84 21.92 -16.43
N ARG A 25 -6.82 22.80 -16.43
CA ARG A 25 -5.48 22.45 -16.92
C ARG A 25 -4.82 21.34 -16.11
N GLY A 26 -5.01 21.33 -14.79
CA GLY A 26 -4.51 20.27 -13.93
C GLY A 26 -5.14 18.92 -14.26
N LEU A 27 -6.45 18.89 -14.46
CA LEU A 27 -7.20 17.69 -14.85
C LEU A 27 -6.76 17.18 -16.23
N ASP A 28 -6.69 18.04 -17.24
CA ASP A 28 -6.23 17.67 -18.59
C ASP A 28 -4.80 17.12 -18.56
N GLY A 29 -3.93 17.73 -17.74
CA GLY A 29 -2.55 17.30 -17.57
C GLY A 29 -2.41 15.89 -16.98
N LEU A 30 -3.36 15.43 -16.16
CA LEU A 30 -3.38 14.07 -15.62
C LEU A 30 -3.72 13.03 -16.69
N GLU A 31 -4.35 13.43 -17.79
CA GLU A 31 -4.76 12.56 -18.89
C GLU A 31 -3.78 12.57 -20.08
N ASP A 32 -2.76 13.44 -20.04
CA ASP A 32 -1.77 13.58 -21.10
C ASP A 32 -1.10 12.24 -21.44
N GLU A 33 -0.94 11.94 -22.73
CA GLU A 33 -0.33 10.69 -23.20
C GLU A 33 1.12 10.52 -22.72
N ARG A 34 1.85 11.62 -22.50
CA ARG A 34 3.23 11.61 -22.04
C ARG A 34 3.28 11.51 -20.52
N ALA A 35 3.93 10.45 -20.02
CA ALA A 35 4.17 10.25 -18.58
C ALA A 35 4.80 11.46 -17.89
N SER A 36 5.69 12.19 -18.57
CA SER A 36 6.33 13.39 -18.01
C SER A 36 5.37 14.55 -17.77
N ALA A 37 4.32 14.71 -18.59
CA ALA A 37 3.29 15.71 -18.31
C ALA A 37 2.38 15.28 -17.18
N ARG A 38 1.95 14.02 -17.15
CA ARG A 38 1.16 13.49 -16.04
C ARG A 38 1.88 13.61 -14.70
N LEU A 39 3.18 13.34 -14.68
CA LEU A 39 4.02 13.53 -13.50
C LEU A 39 4.02 14.98 -13.03
N ARG A 40 4.20 15.94 -13.96
CA ARG A 40 4.15 17.38 -13.64
C ARG A 40 2.76 17.82 -13.18
N ALA A 41 1.71 17.29 -13.80
CA ALA A 41 0.34 17.59 -13.43
C ALA A 41 0.02 17.07 -12.02
N ALA A 42 0.36 15.82 -11.72
CA ALA A 42 0.22 15.25 -10.38
C ALA A 42 1.01 16.05 -9.33
N LEU A 43 2.24 16.47 -9.64
CA LEU A 43 3.03 17.33 -8.77
C LEU A 43 2.35 18.69 -8.52
N ALA A 44 1.84 19.34 -9.58
CA ALA A 44 1.15 20.63 -9.47
C ALA A 44 -0.13 20.51 -8.65
N VAL A 45 -0.96 19.51 -8.96
CA VAL A 45 -2.21 19.18 -8.25
C VAL A 45 -1.97 18.88 -6.77
N GLY A 46 -0.91 18.13 -6.43
CA GLY A 46 -0.56 17.87 -5.03
C GLY A 46 0.01 19.11 -4.32
N SER A 47 0.70 19.99 -5.03
CA SER A 47 1.27 21.23 -4.48
C SER A 47 0.20 22.30 -4.21
N ALA A 48 -0.88 22.30 -5.01
CA ALA A 48 -2.03 23.18 -4.86
C ALA A 48 -3.32 22.34 -4.82
N PRO A 49 -3.61 21.66 -3.68
CA PRO A 49 -4.71 20.72 -3.58
C PRO A 49 -6.07 21.43 -3.70
N ASP A 50 -6.93 20.88 -4.56
CA ASP A 50 -8.32 21.28 -4.74
C ASP A 50 -9.19 20.00 -4.70
N PRO A 51 -10.29 19.96 -3.92
CA PRO A 51 -11.19 18.82 -3.85
C PRO A 51 -11.60 18.22 -5.20
N ARG A 52 -11.70 19.06 -6.25
CA ARG A 52 -12.10 18.66 -7.61
C ARG A 52 -11.12 17.70 -8.27
N TYR A 53 -9.86 17.64 -7.82
CA TYR A 53 -8.87 16.72 -8.37
C TYR A 53 -8.99 15.28 -7.85
N VAL A 54 -9.59 15.08 -6.67
CA VAL A 54 -9.60 13.75 -6.00
C VAL A 54 -10.16 12.65 -6.89
N PRO A 55 -11.33 12.81 -7.56
CA PRO A 55 -11.87 11.75 -8.42
C PRO A 55 -10.91 11.37 -9.54
N LYS A 56 -10.29 12.35 -10.21
CA LYS A 56 -9.38 12.10 -11.35
C LYS A 56 -8.05 11.49 -10.89
N LEU A 57 -7.54 11.89 -9.74
CA LEU A 57 -6.34 11.27 -9.14
C LEU A 57 -6.59 9.78 -8.84
N VAL A 58 -7.75 9.45 -8.27
CA VAL A 58 -8.13 8.06 -7.96
C VAL A 58 -8.31 7.23 -9.25
N GLU A 59 -9.04 7.77 -10.23
CA GLU A 59 -9.20 7.14 -11.55
C GLU A 59 -7.84 6.90 -12.21
N ARG A 60 -6.94 7.89 -12.17
CA ARG A 60 -5.61 7.76 -12.78
C ARG A 60 -4.75 6.73 -12.06
N CYS A 61 -4.82 6.64 -10.73
CA CYS A 61 -4.13 5.58 -9.97
C CYS A 61 -4.52 4.18 -10.47
N ALA A 62 -5.79 3.97 -10.81
CA ALA A 62 -6.31 2.68 -11.26
C ALA A 62 -5.71 2.18 -12.59
N THR A 63 -5.18 3.08 -13.43
CA THR A 63 -4.74 2.74 -14.80
C THR A 63 -3.36 3.25 -15.19
N GLU A 64 -2.70 4.09 -14.38
CA GLU A 64 -1.39 4.65 -14.69
C GLU A 64 -0.30 3.57 -14.86
N PRO A 65 0.30 3.42 -16.05
CA PRO A 65 1.33 2.40 -16.28
C PRO A 65 2.69 2.77 -15.67
N GLU A 66 2.99 4.05 -15.46
CA GLU A 66 4.34 4.47 -15.07
C GLU A 66 4.48 4.55 -13.56
N PHE A 67 5.42 3.77 -13.01
CA PHE A 67 5.68 3.67 -11.57
C PHE A 67 5.90 5.04 -10.90
N PHE A 68 6.75 5.89 -11.45
CA PHE A 68 7.02 7.22 -10.87
C PHE A 68 5.80 8.13 -10.89
N VAL A 69 4.90 7.97 -11.88
CA VAL A 69 3.65 8.73 -11.92
C VAL A 69 2.69 8.19 -10.86
N ARG A 70 2.58 6.86 -10.70
CA ARG A 70 1.81 6.22 -9.61
C ARG A 70 2.22 6.70 -8.21
N ASP A 71 3.52 6.81 -7.96
CA ASP A 71 4.04 7.34 -6.68
C ASP A 71 3.68 8.81 -6.50
N MET A 72 3.77 9.62 -7.57
CA MET A 72 3.40 11.04 -7.49
C MET A 72 1.89 11.24 -7.31
N LEU A 73 1.04 10.41 -7.93
CA LEU A 73 -0.41 10.43 -7.72
C LEU A 73 -0.76 10.08 -6.27
N THR A 74 -0.09 9.08 -5.71
CA THR A 74 -0.20 8.72 -4.29
C THR A 74 0.16 9.91 -3.41
N TRP A 75 1.33 10.52 -3.64
CA TRP A 75 1.75 11.72 -2.92
C TRP A 75 0.71 12.84 -3.03
N ALA A 76 0.22 13.12 -4.24
CA ALA A 76 -0.79 14.15 -4.48
C ALA A 76 -2.08 13.87 -3.68
N LEU A 77 -2.56 12.62 -3.65
CA LEU A 77 -3.70 12.22 -2.83
C LEU A 77 -3.46 12.47 -1.33
N THR A 78 -2.26 12.19 -0.81
CA THR A 78 -1.94 12.50 0.61
C THR A 78 -1.89 14.00 0.93
N ARG A 79 -1.88 14.88 -0.10
CA ARG A 79 -1.97 16.33 0.09
C ARG A 79 -3.39 16.85 0.22
N HIS A 80 -4.39 16.04 -0.11
CA HIS A 80 -5.80 16.41 -0.02
C HIS A 80 -6.40 16.04 1.35
N PRO A 81 -7.49 16.69 1.78
CA PRO A 81 -8.18 16.35 3.03
C PRO A 81 -8.59 14.88 3.09
N VAL A 82 -8.25 14.20 4.18
CA VAL A 82 -8.56 12.77 4.39
C VAL A 82 -10.06 12.47 4.28
N GLY A 83 -10.92 13.41 4.69
CA GLY A 83 -12.38 13.27 4.56
C GLY A 83 -12.87 13.13 3.12
N LEU A 84 -12.07 13.53 2.13
CA LEU A 84 -12.39 13.38 0.70
C LEU A 84 -11.72 12.16 0.09
N THR A 85 -10.46 11.89 0.45
CA THR A 85 -9.67 10.82 -0.16
C THR A 85 -10.01 9.45 0.40
N LEU A 86 -10.29 9.34 1.70
CA LEU A 86 -10.58 8.07 2.35
C LEU A 86 -11.81 7.37 1.73
N PRO A 87 -13.00 8.00 1.57
CA PRO A 87 -14.15 7.33 0.96
C PRO A 87 -13.89 6.88 -0.48
N ALA A 88 -13.18 7.69 -1.27
CA ALA A 88 -12.87 7.36 -2.66
C ALA A 88 -11.93 6.15 -2.76
N LEU A 89 -10.86 6.12 -1.96
CA LEU A 89 -9.92 4.99 -1.92
C LEU A 89 -10.57 3.71 -1.38
N LEU A 90 -11.48 3.82 -0.41
CA LEU A 90 -12.26 2.69 0.10
C LEU A 90 -13.18 2.08 -0.96
N GLY A 91 -13.61 2.84 -1.97
CA GLY A 91 -14.29 2.29 -3.14
C GLY A 91 -13.38 1.40 -3.98
N GLU A 92 -12.14 1.86 -4.22
CA GLU A 92 -11.17 1.19 -5.09
C GLU A 92 -10.56 -0.10 -4.50
N VAL A 93 -10.52 -0.26 -3.16
CA VAL A 93 -10.04 -1.52 -2.56
C VAL A 93 -10.87 -2.75 -2.94
N ARG A 94 -12.06 -2.55 -3.52
CA ARG A 94 -12.96 -3.60 -4.02
C ARG A 94 -13.11 -3.61 -5.54
N ALA A 95 -12.34 -2.79 -6.25
CA ALA A 95 -12.39 -2.72 -7.71
C ALA A 95 -11.95 -4.04 -8.34
N GLU A 96 -12.49 -4.35 -9.52
CA GLU A 96 -12.11 -5.55 -10.29
C GLU A 96 -10.64 -5.51 -10.73
N ARG A 97 -10.14 -4.31 -11.03
CA ARG A 97 -8.75 -4.11 -11.46
C ARG A 97 -7.78 -4.24 -10.30
N ALA A 98 -6.82 -5.15 -10.42
CA ALA A 98 -5.78 -5.36 -9.41
C ALA A 98 -4.97 -4.08 -9.11
N GLN A 99 -4.60 -3.32 -10.15
CA GLN A 99 -3.88 -2.06 -9.96
C GLN A 99 -4.67 -1.03 -9.13
N ALA A 100 -5.99 -0.95 -9.32
CA ALA A 100 -6.83 -0.06 -8.53
C ALA A 100 -6.79 -0.47 -7.04
N ARG A 101 -6.99 -1.77 -6.75
CA ARG A 101 -6.90 -2.29 -5.38
C ARG A 101 -5.54 -2.04 -4.75
N SER A 102 -4.45 -2.38 -5.45
CA SER A 102 -3.09 -2.24 -4.91
C SER A 102 -2.69 -0.78 -4.67
N GLN A 103 -3.02 0.12 -5.61
CA GLN A 103 -2.76 1.55 -5.45
C GLN A 103 -3.61 2.19 -4.35
N ALA A 104 -4.87 1.76 -4.20
CA ALA A 104 -5.70 2.22 -3.11
C ALA A 104 -5.12 1.80 -1.75
N LEU A 105 -4.76 0.52 -1.59
CA LEU A 105 -4.10 0.01 -0.39
C LEU A 105 -2.76 0.71 -0.10
N HIS A 106 -1.94 0.92 -1.13
CA HIS A 106 -0.70 1.68 -1.01
C HIS A 106 -0.96 3.10 -0.48
N THR A 107 -1.91 3.82 -1.07
CA THR A 107 -2.25 5.18 -0.65
C THR A 107 -2.83 5.23 0.75
N LEU A 108 -3.71 4.30 1.11
CA LEU A 108 -4.26 4.18 2.47
C LEU A 108 -3.16 3.96 3.52
N SER A 109 -2.12 3.17 3.19
CA SER A 109 -0.95 2.99 4.06
C SER A 109 -0.14 4.28 4.27
N LYS A 110 -0.17 5.22 3.31
CA LYS A 110 0.49 6.53 3.43
C LYS A 110 -0.37 7.56 4.14
N ILE A 111 -1.69 7.46 4.01
CA ILE A 111 -2.64 8.28 4.77
C ILE A 111 -2.59 7.91 6.26
N GLY A 112 -2.51 6.62 6.59
CA GLY A 112 -2.36 6.15 7.97
C GLY A 112 -3.63 6.26 8.82
N ASP A 113 -4.80 6.48 8.20
CA ASP A 113 -6.07 6.61 8.93
C ASP A 113 -6.65 5.23 9.26
N VAL A 114 -6.69 4.91 10.56
CA VAL A 114 -7.12 3.59 11.09
C VAL A 114 -8.52 3.20 10.64
N ARG A 115 -9.38 4.16 10.27
CA ARG A 115 -10.74 3.90 9.76
C ARG A 115 -10.73 3.09 8.46
N ALA A 116 -9.60 3.01 7.77
CA ALA A 116 -9.42 2.17 6.60
C ALA A 116 -9.22 0.68 6.93
N TYR A 117 -8.80 0.32 8.14
CA TYR A 117 -8.46 -1.06 8.51
C TYR A 117 -9.58 -2.08 8.24
N PRO A 118 -10.87 -1.82 8.58
CA PRO A 118 -11.95 -2.77 8.32
C PRO A 118 -12.16 -3.12 6.84
N ALA A 119 -11.64 -2.31 5.92
CA ALA A 119 -11.71 -2.59 4.48
C ALA A 119 -10.64 -3.59 4.01
N ILE A 120 -9.60 -3.84 4.80
CA ILE A 120 -8.53 -4.79 4.49
C ILE A 120 -8.97 -6.19 4.90
N THR A 121 -9.76 -6.81 4.03
CA THR A 121 -10.35 -8.13 4.29
C THR A 121 -9.32 -9.27 4.14
N PRO A 122 -9.60 -10.47 4.70
CA PRO A 122 -8.80 -11.67 4.44
C PRO A 122 -8.60 -11.97 2.95
N ALA A 123 -9.59 -11.66 2.10
CA ALA A 123 -9.48 -11.84 0.64
C ALA A 123 -8.42 -10.94 -0.01
N LEU A 124 -8.18 -9.74 0.54
CA LEU A 124 -7.08 -8.87 0.08
C LEU A 124 -5.73 -9.37 0.58
N LEU A 125 -5.67 -9.89 1.81
CA LEU A 125 -4.45 -10.45 2.39
C LEU A 125 -4.00 -11.74 1.69
N SER A 126 -4.91 -12.45 1.03
CA SER A 126 -4.65 -13.65 0.23
C SER A 126 -4.95 -13.46 -1.27
N ASP A 127 -5.09 -12.22 -1.75
CA ASP A 127 -5.44 -11.92 -3.15
C ASP A 127 -4.47 -12.63 -4.10
N ALA A 128 -4.96 -13.23 -5.18
CA ALA A 128 -4.15 -13.97 -6.14
C ALA A 128 -3.09 -13.09 -6.81
N ASP A 129 -3.39 -11.79 -7.00
CA ASP A 129 -2.42 -10.82 -7.47
C ASP A 129 -1.40 -10.48 -6.36
N GLU A 130 -0.13 -10.74 -6.63
CA GLU A 130 0.93 -10.56 -5.63
C GLU A 130 1.14 -9.08 -5.23
N GLU A 131 0.90 -8.11 -6.12
CA GLU A 131 1.02 -6.69 -5.76
C GLU A 131 -0.14 -6.23 -4.89
N VAL A 132 -1.35 -6.75 -5.12
CA VAL A 132 -2.49 -6.51 -4.23
C VAL A 132 -2.21 -7.07 -2.84
N ALA A 133 -1.81 -8.34 -2.73
CA ALA A 133 -1.52 -8.97 -1.45
C ALA A 133 -0.39 -8.25 -0.70
N ARG A 134 0.71 -7.95 -1.39
CA ARG A 134 1.83 -7.19 -0.80
C ARG A 134 1.40 -5.80 -0.30
N SER A 135 0.57 -5.10 -1.07
CA SER A 135 0.03 -3.80 -0.67
C SER A 135 -0.94 -3.92 0.51
N ALA A 136 -1.76 -4.96 0.54
CA ALA A 136 -2.65 -5.27 1.66
C ALA A 136 -1.87 -5.53 2.94
N TRP A 137 -0.78 -6.32 2.89
CA TRP A 137 0.07 -6.57 4.06
C TRP A 137 0.69 -5.29 4.59
N ARG A 138 1.27 -4.45 3.71
CA ARG A 138 1.86 -3.16 4.10
C ARG A 138 0.83 -2.22 4.72
N ALA A 139 -0.38 -2.16 4.15
CA ALA A 139 -1.46 -1.33 4.69
C ALA A 139 -1.97 -1.89 6.03
N ALA A 140 -2.16 -3.20 6.15
CA ALA A 140 -2.71 -3.84 7.34
C ALA A 140 -1.82 -3.60 8.57
N VAL A 141 -0.51 -3.79 8.44
CA VAL A 141 0.41 -3.64 9.59
C VAL A 141 0.57 -2.19 10.05
N VAL A 142 0.32 -1.22 9.16
CA VAL A 142 0.30 0.20 9.48
C VAL A 142 -1.02 0.60 10.16
N LEU A 143 -2.13 0.06 9.68
CA LEU A 143 -3.48 0.52 10.04
C LEU A 143 -4.14 -0.30 11.15
N ALA A 144 -3.63 -1.50 11.46
CA ALA A 144 -4.17 -2.38 12.48
C ALA A 144 -4.13 -1.70 13.87
N PRO A 145 -5.28 -1.58 14.55
CA PRO A 145 -5.33 -1.30 15.99
C PRO A 145 -4.49 -2.33 16.76
N GLU A 146 -3.95 -1.95 17.91
CA GLU A 146 -3.03 -2.79 18.69
C GLU A 146 -3.66 -4.15 19.05
N GLU A 147 -4.94 -4.14 19.40
CA GLU A 147 -5.75 -5.30 19.75
C GLU A 147 -5.97 -6.28 18.60
N GLU A 148 -5.90 -5.82 17.35
CA GLU A 148 -6.08 -6.64 16.15
C GLU A 148 -4.76 -7.23 15.62
N ARG A 149 -3.61 -6.75 16.11
CA ARG A 149 -2.28 -7.18 15.63
C ARG A 149 -2.02 -8.68 15.82
N PRO A 150 -2.41 -9.34 16.94
CA PRO A 150 -2.25 -10.78 17.07
C PRO A 150 -3.08 -11.56 16.03
N ALA A 151 -4.33 -11.16 15.80
CA ALA A 151 -5.19 -11.81 14.80
C ALA A 151 -4.64 -11.60 13.38
N LEU A 152 -4.15 -10.39 13.08
CA LEU A 152 -3.49 -10.12 11.80
C LEU A 152 -2.23 -10.96 11.62
N ALA A 153 -1.42 -11.14 12.67
CA ALA A 153 -0.24 -12.01 12.63
C ALA A 153 -0.62 -13.44 12.22
N GLU A 154 -1.63 -14.03 12.86
CA GLU A 154 -2.16 -15.36 12.54
C GLU A 154 -2.64 -15.47 11.08
N VAL A 155 -3.24 -14.41 10.52
CA VAL A 155 -3.61 -14.42 9.10
C VAL A 155 -2.37 -14.34 8.20
N LEU A 156 -1.41 -13.47 8.51
CA LEU A 156 -0.22 -13.27 7.68
C LEU A 156 0.70 -14.51 7.65
N VAL A 157 0.87 -15.24 8.75
CA VAL A 157 1.67 -16.48 8.73
C VAL A 157 1.08 -17.56 7.81
N THR A 158 -0.23 -17.57 7.55
CA THR A 158 -0.82 -18.50 6.55
C THR A 158 -0.31 -18.26 5.13
N GLN A 159 0.28 -17.08 4.87
CA GLN A 159 0.82 -16.70 3.57
C GLN A 159 2.31 -17.04 3.41
N LEU A 160 2.94 -17.64 4.42
CA LEU A 160 4.35 -18.09 4.33
C LEU A 160 4.52 -19.11 3.20
N GLY A 161 5.73 -19.18 2.63
CA GLY A 161 6.02 -19.94 1.41
C GLY A 161 5.40 -19.40 0.10
N ARG A 162 4.44 -18.46 0.13
CA ARG A 162 3.81 -17.94 -1.10
C ARG A 162 4.78 -17.14 -1.98
N GLY A 163 4.68 -17.37 -3.29
CA GLY A 163 5.26 -16.49 -4.32
C GLY A 163 6.79 -16.50 -4.37
N GLY A 164 7.33 -15.58 -5.16
CA GLY A 164 8.77 -15.40 -5.34
C GLY A 164 9.48 -14.72 -4.16
N GLN A 165 10.79 -14.50 -4.30
CA GLN A 165 11.63 -13.92 -3.25
C GLN A 165 11.15 -12.54 -2.79
N GLU A 166 10.67 -11.69 -3.71
CA GLU A 166 10.15 -10.36 -3.39
C GLU A 166 8.88 -10.44 -2.54
N THR A 167 7.94 -11.31 -2.92
CA THR A 167 6.70 -11.56 -2.19
C THR A 167 6.97 -12.09 -0.79
N ARG A 168 7.87 -13.07 -0.66
CA ARG A 168 8.30 -13.57 0.65
C ARG A 168 8.99 -12.49 1.50
N ARG A 169 9.87 -11.69 0.90
CA ARG A 169 10.52 -10.55 1.59
C ARG A 169 9.50 -9.53 2.09
N SER A 170 8.49 -9.21 1.28
CA SER A 170 7.44 -8.26 1.66
C SER A 170 6.59 -8.78 2.82
N LEU A 171 6.22 -10.07 2.81
CA LEU A 171 5.50 -10.69 3.93
C LEU A 171 6.34 -10.69 5.20
N SER A 172 7.62 -11.10 5.11
CA SER A 172 8.54 -11.07 6.23
C SER A 172 8.67 -9.68 6.85
N ARG A 173 8.78 -8.62 6.02
CA ARG A 173 8.81 -7.23 6.52
C ARG A 173 7.52 -6.84 7.22
N ALA A 174 6.37 -7.29 6.73
CA ALA A 174 5.08 -7.03 7.38
C ALA A 174 5.02 -7.68 8.76
N LEU A 175 5.38 -8.97 8.86
CA LEU A 175 5.46 -9.70 10.13
C LEU A 175 6.46 -9.06 11.10
N VAL A 176 7.65 -8.68 10.62
CA VAL A 176 8.63 -7.94 11.45
C VAL A 176 8.09 -6.60 11.93
N THR A 177 7.30 -5.90 11.11
CA THR A 177 6.67 -4.62 11.50
C THR A 177 5.65 -4.81 12.63
N LEU A 178 4.95 -5.94 12.68
CA LEU A 178 4.06 -6.28 13.80
C LEU A 178 4.84 -6.60 15.08
N GLY A 179 6.10 -7.01 14.96
CA GLY A 179 7.00 -7.24 16.10
C GLY A 179 6.74 -8.56 16.84
N GLU A 180 6.99 -8.55 18.14
CA GLU A 180 7.00 -9.73 19.01
C GLU A 180 5.68 -10.51 19.03
N VAL A 181 4.54 -9.87 18.73
CA VAL A 181 3.23 -10.55 18.64
C VAL A 181 3.20 -11.65 17.59
N THR A 182 4.13 -11.64 16.63
CA THR A 182 4.23 -12.66 15.58
C THR A 182 4.99 -13.91 15.99
N VAL A 183 5.78 -13.87 17.08
CA VAL A 183 6.69 -14.96 17.47
C VAL A 183 5.99 -16.30 17.68
N PRO A 184 4.86 -16.38 18.42
CA PRO A 184 4.16 -17.66 18.62
C PRO A 184 3.73 -18.30 17.29
N ALA A 185 3.16 -17.48 16.40
CA ALA A 185 2.66 -17.91 15.11
C ALA A 185 3.78 -18.36 14.16
N LEU A 186 4.91 -17.63 14.15
CA LEU A 186 6.11 -17.98 13.38
C LEU A 186 6.70 -19.31 13.84
N ARG A 187 6.80 -19.54 15.16
CA ARG A 187 7.32 -20.81 15.71
C ARG A 187 6.43 -21.99 15.37
N ALA A 188 5.11 -21.81 15.43
CA ALA A 188 4.17 -22.83 14.99
C ALA A 188 4.36 -23.18 13.51
N ALA A 189 4.51 -22.17 12.64
CA ALA A 189 4.77 -22.38 11.21
C ALA A 189 6.13 -23.05 10.93
N ALA A 190 7.16 -22.72 11.71
CA ALA A 190 8.50 -23.34 11.62
C ALA A 190 8.50 -24.84 12.00
N GLY A 191 7.59 -25.26 12.88
CA GLY A 191 7.37 -26.64 13.29
C GLY A 191 6.41 -27.45 12.41
N GLY A 192 5.78 -26.83 11.41
CA GLY A 192 4.84 -27.49 10.49
C GLY A 192 5.51 -28.45 9.49
N THR A 193 4.76 -28.95 8.51
CA THR A 193 5.23 -29.97 7.56
C THR A 193 5.79 -29.42 6.23
N GLY A 194 5.43 -28.19 5.84
CA GLY A 194 5.81 -27.61 4.55
C GLY A 194 7.23 -27.03 4.55
N PRO A 195 8.22 -27.59 3.82
CA PRO A 195 9.61 -27.14 3.89
C PRO A 195 9.80 -25.68 3.49
N GLU A 196 9.04 -25.19 2.51
CA GLU A 196 9.08 -23.79 2.10
C GLU A 196 8.50 -22.84 3.15
N VAL A 197 7.40 -23.25 3.79
CA VAL A 197 6.75 -22.51 4.88
C VAL A 197 7.69 -22.43 6.08
N ARG A 198 8.30 -23.55 6.46
CA ARG A 198 9.26 -23.62 7.57
C ARG A 198 10.48 -22.74 7.32
N ALA A 199 11.08 -22.85 6.13
CA ALA A 199 12.25 -22.04 5.79
C ALA A 199 11.90 -20.55 5.80
N HIS A 200 10.73 -20.17 5.27
CA HIS A 200 10.27 -18.79 5.32
C HIS A 200 10.05 -18.33 6.78
N ALA A 201 9.35 -19.11 7.61
CA ALA A 201 9.11 -18.80 9.02
C ALA A 201 10.42 -18.56 9.80
N LEU A 202 11.39 -19.47 9.67
CA LEU A 202 12.69 -19.37 10.32
C LEU A 202 13.47 -18.14 9.85
N ALA A 203 13.43 -17.84 8.54
CA ALA A 203 14.07 -16.65 7.99
C ALA A 203 13.43 -15.36 8.53
N THR A 204 12.09 -15.33 8.67
CA THR A 204 11.37 -14.21 9.26
C THR A 204 11.68 -14.04 10.75
N GLU A 205 11.71 -15.13 11.52
CA GLU A 205 12.08 -15.10 12.95
C GLU A 205 13.53 -14.62 13.14
N GLN A 206 14.45 -15.00 12.24
CA GLN A 206 15.81 -14.50 12.25
C GLN A 206 15.87 -12.99 11.96
N LEU A 207 15.12 -12.51 10.96
CA LEU A 207 15.03 -11.07 10.67
C LEU A 207 14.43 -10.26 11.80
N LEU A 208 13.48 -10.83 12.55
CA LEU A 208 12.90 -10.17 13.73
C LEU A 208 13.96 -9.98 14.83
N ARG A 209 14.82 -11.01 15.04
CA ARG A 209 15.91 -10.97 16.03
C ARG A 209 17.10 -10.12 15.60
N ASP A 210 17.40 -10.12 14.31
CA ASP A 210 18.52 -9.39 13.70
C ASP A 210 18.06 -8.73 12.38
N PRO A 211 17.54 -7.50 12.45
CA PRO A 211 17.06 -6.76 11.28
C PRO A 211 18.13 -6.48 10.21
N ASP A 212 19.42 -6.50 10.58
CA ASP A 212 20.54 -6.18 9.69
C ASP A 212 21.02 -7.40 8.88
N SER A 213 20.63 -8.62 9.27
CA SER A 213 21.07 -9.89 8.63
C SER A 213 20.70 -10.05 7.16
N GLY A 214 19.72 -9.28 6.66
CA GLY A 214 19.26 -9.29 5.27
C GLY A 214 18.49 -10.56 4.89
N PHE A 215 17.31 -10.39 4.27
CA PHE A 215 16.38 -11.50 4.01
C PHE A 215 16.97 -12.65 3.16
N ALA A 216 17.83 -12.33 2.19
CA ALA A 216 18.40 -13.34 1.29
C ALA A 216 19.38 -14.28 2.01
N GLY A 217 20.17 -13.79 2.97
CA GLY A 217 21.03 -14.64 3.78
C GLY A 217 20.21 -15.50 4.73
N ALA A 218 19.24 -14.88 5.41
CA ALA A 218 18.35 -15.56 6.35
C ALA A 218 17.58 -16.73 5.71
N ILE A 219 17.08 -16.57 4.48
CA ILE A 219 16.33 -17.63 3.79
C ILE A 219 17.22 -18.80 3.35
N GLU A 220 18.45 -18.55 2.91
CA GLU A 220 19.37 -19.63 2.53
C GLU A 220 19.83 -20.43 3.76
N GLU A 221 20.10 -19.76 4.88
CA GLU A 221 20.42 -20.44 6.13
C GLU A 221 19.23 -21.26 6.65
N ALA A 222 18.04 -20.68 6.62
CA ALA A 222 16.82 -21.39 7.01
C ALA A 222 16.55 -22.64 6.16
N LYS A 223 16.79 -22.58 4.83
CA LYS A 223 16.68 -23.75 3.95
C LYS A 223 17.66 -24.85 4.34
N ARG A 224 18.90 -24.51 4.70
CA ARG A 224 19.91 -25.49 5.17
C ARG A 224 19.45 -26.17 6.46
N VAL A 225 18.97 -25.40 7.43
CA VAL A 225 18.42 -25.93 8.68
C VAL A 225 17.26 -26.90 8.41
N VAL A 226 16.33 -26.54 7.53
CA VAL A 226 15.20 -27.39 7.16
C VAL A 226 15.65 -28.68 6.48
N ALA A 227 16.62 -28.61 5.57
CA ALA A 227 17.16 -29.78 4.85
C ALA A 227 17.87 -30.76 5.79
N LEU A 228 18.69 -30.26 6.71
CA LEU A 228 19.42 -31.08 7.69
C LEU A 228 18.49 -31.73 8.73
N GLY A 229 17.41 -31.05 9.13
CA GLY A 229 16.42 -31.58 10.06
C GLY A 229 15.50 -32.65 9.47
N GLY A 230 15.39 -32.76 8.15
CA GLY A 230 14.62 -33.81 7.47
C GLY A 230 15.38 -35.13 7.31
N ALA A 231 16.72 -35.08 7.24
CA ALA A 231 17.57 -36.26 7.05
C ALA A 231 17.78 -37.11 8.31
N GLY A 232 17.39 -36.62 9.50
CA GLY A 232 17.56 -37.31 10.79
C GLY A 232 16.38 -38.19 11.22
N GLY A 233 15.31 -38.29 10.42
CA GLY A 233 14.06 -38.98 10.78
C GLY A 233 13.84 -40.36 10.15
N GLU A 234 14.71 -40.83 9.24
CA GLU A 234 14.57 -42.13 8.55
C GLU A 234 15.52 -43.21 9.11
N GLY A 235 15.89 -43.12 10.39
CA GLY A 235 16.82 -44.06 11.02
C GLY A 235 16.56 -44.27 12.50
N ALA A 236 15.38 -44.77 12.86
CA ALA A 236 15.11 -45.40 14.16
C ALA A 236 13.97 -46.42 14.03
#